data_AF-A0A8T5YP85-F1
#
_entry.id   AF-A0A8T5YP85-F1
#
_cell.length_a   1.000
_cell.length_b   1.000
_cell.length_c   1.000
_cell.angle_alpha   90.00
_cell.angle_beta   90.00
_cell.angle_gamma   90.00
#
_symmetry.space_group_name_H-M   'P 1'
#
loop_
_entity.id
_entity.type
_entity.pdbx_description
1 polymer ?
#
loop_
_entity_poly.entity_id
_entity_poly.type
_entity_poly.pdbx_seq_one_letter_code
_entity_poly.pdbx_strand_id
1 'polypeptide(L)'
;KGRFLNNINAVSKTDFADKRGMRYVRVNAPAGATSGKYYPVVVMRSAGSVSELASRVIITTATRTAGDPMNNCEFNGFVMPGGWTDRGRYAYGMFWQYQNNERAIHSIMMSNKGDDLRSVFYVDGAAFPVFAFIEDGLSISAPGADLVVNDTTYKFGATNPATECIAADVILDFKSGRGFYESHSLIVNDNLSCKKLFATDEIVARGGNQIRMIGGEYGACLLYT
;
A
#
# COMPACT_ATOMS: atom_id res chain seq x y z
N LYS A 1 -36.42 26.51 -3.94
CA LYS A 1 -36.23 25.04 -3.90
C LYS A 1 -35.06 24.55 -4.77
N GLY A 2 -34.94 24.94 -6.05
CA GLY A 2 -33.86 24.47 -6.94
C GLY A 2 -32.42 24.83 -6.52
N ARG A 3 -32.18 26.02 -5.94
CA ARG A 3 -30.84 26.41 -5.45
C ARG A 3 -30.36 25.69 -4.18
N PHE A 4 -31.27 25.10 -3.40
CA PHE A 4 -30.91 24.38 -2.16
C PHE A 4 -30.44 22.94 -2.45
N LEU A 5 -30.85 22.37 -3.59
CA LEU A 5 -30.47 21.01 -4.00
C LEU A 5 -29.09 20.96 -4.67
N ASN A 6 -28.65 22.05 -5.32
CA ASN A 6 -27.32 22.09 -5.96
C ASN A 6 -26.15 22.10 -4.96
N ASN A 7 -26.39 22.51 -3.71
CA ASN A 7 -25.38 22.53 -2.64
C ASN A 7 -25.41 21.26 -1.75
N ILE A 8 -26.36 20.36 -1.98
CA ILE A 8 -26.40 19.03 -1.37
C ILE A 8 -26.05 18.02 -2.46
N ASN A 9 -24.87 18.19 -3.07
CA ASN A 9 -24.24 17.06 -3.75
C ASN A 9 -23.45 16.28 -2.71
N ALA A 10 -24.16 15.79 -1.68
CA ALA A 10 -23.66 14.72 -0.86
C ALA A 10 -23.57 13.52 -1.79
N VAL A 11 -22.34 13.13 -2.14
CA VAL A 11 -22.00 12.03 -3.06
C VAL A 11 -22.97 10.88 -2.83
N SER A 12 -23.84 10.62 -3.82
CA SER A 12 -24.96 9.71 -3.59
C SER A 12 -24.44 8.27 -3.44
N LYS A 13 -25.17 7.43 -2.73
CA LYS A 13 -24.86 5.99 -2.62
C LYS A 13 -24.70 5.32 -4.00
N THR A 14 -25.42 5.82 -5.00
CA THR A 14 -25.32 5.45 -6.42
C THR A 14 -24.00 5.87 -7.06
N ASP A 15 -23.46 7.04 -6.74
CA ASP A 15 -22.14 7.47 -7.23
C ASP A 15 -21.00 6.64 -6.61
N PHE A 16 -21.15 6.23 -5.34
CA PHE A 16 -20.27 5.25 -4.71
C PHE A 16 -20.42 3.85 -5.33
N ALA A 17 -21.64 3.42 -5.63
CA ALA A 17 -21.93 2.12 -6.23
C ALA A 17 -21.40 2.00 -7.67
N ASP A 18 -21.42 3.09 -8.43
CA ASP A 18 -20.82 3.20 -9.77
C ASP A 18 -19.29 3.44 -9.72
N LYS A 19 -18.71 3.52 -8.52
CA LYS A 19 -17.31 3.91 -8.28
C LYS A 19 -16.93 5.25 -8.94
N ARG A 20 -17.84 6.20 -9.12
CA ARG A 20 -17.57 7.48 -9.82
C ARG A 20 -16.50 8.35 -9.14
N GLY A 21 -16.17 8.08 -7.87
CA GLY A 21 -15.04 8.68 -7.19
C GLY A 21 -13.68 8.01 -7.45
N MET A 22 -13.62 6.91 -8.21
CA MET A 22 -12.38 6.22 -8.59
C MET A 22 -12.32 5.92 -10.09
N ARG A 23 -11.17 6.20 -10.70
CA ARG A 23 -10.89 5.92 -12.11
C ARG A 23 -10.08 4.65 -12.28
N TYR A 24 -10.51 3.80 -13.22
CA TYR A 24 -9.72 2.66 -13.69
C TYR A 24 -8.62 3.13 -14.65
N VAL A 25 -7.39 2.69 -14.43
CA VAL A 25 -6.23 3.00 -15.27
C VAL A 25 -5.41 1.74 -15.51
N ARG A 26 -5.02 1.51 -16.76
CA ARG A 26 -4.00 0.52 -17.14
C ARG A 26 -2.66 1.23 -17.29
N VAL A 27 -1.65 0.77 -16.57
CA VAL A 27 -0.28 1.28 -16.67
C VAL A 27 0.58 0.22 -17.35
N ASN A 28 1.12 0.56 -18.52
CA ASN A 28 2.00 -0.34 -19.27
C ASN A 28 3.41 -0.37 -18.65
N ALA A 29 4.18 -1.40 -19.01
CA ALA A 29 5.57 -1.49 -18.63
C ALA A 29 6.35 -0.27 -19.12
N PRO A 30 7.21 0.35 -18.29
CA PRO A 30 8.12 1.36 -18.79
C PRO A 30 9.15 0.72 -19.75
N ALA A 31 9.69 1.52 -20.67
CA ALA A 31 10.67 1.03 -21.64
C ALA A 31 11.91 0.46 -20.93
N GLY A 32 12.36 -0.72 -21.35
CA GLY A 32 13.51 -1.40 -20.72
C GLY A 32 13.18 -2.15 -19.42
N ALA A 33 11.88 -2.32 -19.09
CA ALA A 33 11.49 -3.16 -17.97
C ALA A 33 11.86 -4.64 -18.20
N THR A 34 12.49 -5.27 -17.20
CA THR A 34 12.93 -6.67 -17.22
C THR A 34 12.50 -7.39 -15.95
N SER A 35 12.29 -8.71 -16.03
CA SER A 35 11.98 -9.54 -14.85
C SER A 35 13.08 -9.49 -13.79
N GLY A 36 12.71 -9.59 -12.52
CA GLY A 36 13.64 -9.60 -11.39
C GLY A 36 14.19 -8.22 -11.00
N LYS A 37 13.72 -7.17 -11.67
CA LYS A 37 13.96 -5.77 -11.33
C LYS A 37 12.63 -5.10 -11.03
N TYR A 38 12.66 -4.17 -10.08
CA TYR A 38 11.49 -3.45 -9.63
C TYR A 38 11.45 -2.04 -10.19
N TYR A 39 10.27 -1.64 -10.65
CA TYR A 39 10.03 -0.36 -11.31
C TYR A 39 8.98 0.42 -10.54
N PRO A 40 9.15 1.74 -10.40
CA PRO A 40 8.20 2.58 -9.70
C PRO A 40 6.89 2.69 -10.50
N VAL A 41 5.77 2.39 -9.86
CA VAL A 41 4.43 2.79 -10.27
C VAL A 41 3.99 3.90 -9.31
N VAL A 42 3.92 5.11 -9.85
CA VAL A 42 3.83 6.35 -9.10
C VAL A 42 2.37 6.78 -9.07
N VAL A 43 1.76 6.77 -7.90
CA VAL A 43 0.49 7.44 -7.63
C VAL A 43 0.79 8.83 -7.11
N MET A 44 0.39 9.85 -7.86
CA MET A 44 0.67 11.25 -7.55
C MET A 44 -0.63 12.02 -7.34
N ARG A 45 -0.64 12.76 -6.25
CA ARG A 45 -1.67 13.71 -5.82
C ARG A 45 -1.62 15.00 -6.63
N SER A 46 -2.76 15.65 -6.86
CA SER A 46 -2.79 16.91 -7.61
C SER A 46 -2.35 18.10 -6.76
N ALA A 47 -2.50 18.01 -5.44
CA ALA A 47 -2.05 19.00 -4.47
C ALA A 47 -1.51 18.38 -3.17
N GLY A 48 -0.63 19.14 -2.51
CA GLY A 48 -0.05 18.78 -1.21
C GLY A 48 -0.89 19.30 -0.04
N SER A 49 -0.35 19.13 1.18
CA SER A 49 -0.94 19.68 2.41
C SER A 49 -2.42 19.28 2.64
N VAL A 50 -3.25 20.14 3.24
CA VAL A 50 -4.66 19.84 3.60
C VAL A 50 -5.62 19.81 2.41
N SER A 51 -5.14 20.15 1.20
CA SER A 51 -5.98 20.20 0.00
C SER A 51 -6.41 18.82 -0.48
N GLU A 52 -5.67 17.78 -0.11
CA GLU A 52 -6.06 16.39 -0.35
C GLU A 52 -5.74 15.54 0.89
N LEU A 53 -6.64 14.62 1.25
CA LEU A 53 -6.48 13.65 2.35
C LEU A 53 -6.08 12.25 1.84
N ALA A 54 -5.66 11.35 2.74
CA ALA A 54 -5.20 10.01 2.37
C ALA A 54 -6.05 9.35 1.29
N SER A 55 -5.40 8.83 0.26
CA SER A 55 -6.10 8.39 -0.94
C SER A 55 -6.24 6.89 -1.03
N ARG A 56 -7.42 6.46 -1.47
CA ARG A 56 -7.66 5.06 -1.79
C ARG A 56 -6.97 4.66 -3.08
N VAL A 57 -6.22 3.56 -3.03
CA VAL A 57 -5.57 2.94 -4.18
C VAL A 57 -5.86 1.44 -4.15
N ILE A 58 -6.37 0.94 -5.27
CA ILE A 58 -6.40 -0.49 -5.56
C ILE A 58 -5.49 -0.69 -6.75
N ILE A 59 -4.45 -1.50 -6.62
CA ILE A 59 -3.53 -1.83 -7.70
C ILE A 59 -3.39 -3.34 -7.78
N THR A 60 -3.53 -3.87 -8.98
CA THR A 60 -3.44 -5.30 -9.25
C THR A 60 -2.61 -5.56 -10.49
N THR A 61 -1.87 -6.66 -10.46
CA THR A 61 -1.12 -7.19 -11.61
C THR A 61 -2.03 -8.06 -12.47
N ALA A 62 -1.62 -8.38 -13.69
CA ALA A 62 -2.46 -9.15 -14.59
C ALA A 62 -2.84 -10.53 -14.02
N THR A 63 -4.09 -10.92 -14.23
CA THR A 63 -4.52 -12.31 -14.05
C THR A 63 -3.99 -13.14 -15.22
N ARG A 64 -3.14 -14.12 -14.93
CA ARG A 64 -2.48 -15.01 -15.89
C ARG A 64 -2.74 -16.47 -15.54
N THR A 65 -2.30 -17.37 -16.42
CA THR A 65 -2.41 -18.82 -16.22
C THR A 65 -1.66 -19.28 -14.97
N ALA A 66 -2.08 -20.41 -14.40
CA ALA A 66 -1.46 -20.99 -13.22
C ALA A 66 0.04 -21.25 -13.46
N GLY A 67 0.90 -20.73 -12.56
CA GLY A 67 2.35 -20.89 -12.61
C GLY A 67 3.15 -19.67 -13.07
N ASP A 68 2.51 -18.59 -13.54
CA ASP A 68 3.22 -17.33 -13.77
C ASP A 68 3.60 -16.71 -12.41
N PRO A 69 4.90 -16.49 -12.13
CA PRO A 69 5.38 -15.99 -10.84
C PRO A 69 4.96 -14.53 -10.56
N MET A 70 4.33 -13.83 -11.50
CA MET A 70 3.88 -12.45 -11.33
C MET A 70 2.35 -12.33 -11.41
N ASN A 71 1.64 -13.42 -11.13
CA ASN A 71 0.20 -13.52 -11.27
C ASN A 71 -0.57 -12.94 -10.08
N ASN A 72 -1.62 -12.16 -10.38
CA ASN A 72 -2.73 -11.84 -9.48
C ASN A 72 -2.31 -11.35 -8.08
N CYS A 73 -1.29 -10.50 -8.05
CA CYS A 73 -0.84 -9.78 -6.88
C CYS A 73 -1.58 -8.43 -6.79
N GLU A 74 -2.23 -8.16 -5.65
CA GLU A 74 -3.09 -7.00 -5.43
C GLU A 74 -2.80 -6.31 -4.10
N PHE A 75 -2.85 -4.99 -4.10
CA PHE A 75 -3.01 -4.17 -2.90
C PHE A 75 -4.31 -3.37 -2.99
N ASN A 76 -5.11 -3.38 -1.92
CA ASN A 76 -6.32 -2.59 -1.76
C ASN A 76 -6.27 -1.87 -0.42
N GLY A 77 -6.07 -0.55 -0.46
CA GLY A 77 -5.84 0.22 0.75
C GLY A 77 -5.79 1.71 0.54
N PHE A 78 -5.25 2.40 1.55
CA PHE A 78 -5.02 3.83 1.55
C PHE A 78 -3.52 4.14 1.60
N VAL A 79 -3.15 5.23 0.95
CA VAL A 79 -1.79 5.77 0.96
C VAL A 79 -1.81 7.27 1.23
N MET A 80 -0.88 7.73 2.06
CA MET A 80 -0.72 9.13 2.39
C MET A 80 0.77 9.50 2.38
N PRO A 81 1.29 10.11 1.29
CA PRO A 81 2.64 10.65 1.29
C PRO A 81 2.70 11.89 2.19
N GLY A 82 3.88 12.26 2.63
CA GLY A 82 4.05 13.39 3.56
C GLY A 82 5.38 14.10 3.47
N GLY A 83 6.42 13.48 2.90
CA GLY A 83 7.75 14.07 2.83
C GLY A 83 8.22 14.59 4.19
N TRP A 84 8.72 15.83 4.21
CA TRP A 84 9.13 16.58 5.39
C TRP A 84 8.01 17.32 6.13
N THR A 85 6.75 17.14 5.75
CA THR A 85 5.64 17.81 6.42
C THR A 85 5.29 17.12 7.75
N ASP A 86 4.73 17.88 8.70
CA ASP A 86 4.22 17.37 9.97
C ASP A 86 2.98 16.46 9.82
N ARG A 87 2.41 16.37 8.61
CA ARG A 87 1.26 15.52 8.28
C ARG A 87 1.57 14.04 8.48
N GLY A 88 2.85 13.68 8.44
CA GLY A 88 3.31 12.31 8.46
C GLY A 88 2.96 11.58 7.16
N ARG A 89 3.36 10.31 7.10
CA ARG A 89 3.15 9.44 5.94
C ARG A 89 2.77 8.06 6.40
N TYR A 90 1.78 7.45 5.78
CA TYR A 90 1.29 6.14 6.17
C TYR A 90 0.64 5.41 5.01
N ALA A 91 0.53 4.10 5.14
CA ALA A 91 -0.31 3.28 4.29
C ALA A 91 -0.84 2.08 5.07
N TYR A 92 -2.03 1.65 4.68
CA TYR A 92 -2.64 0.44 5.21
C TYR A 92 -3.59 -0.19 4.21
N GLY A 93 -3.78 -1.50 4.27
CA GLY A 93 -4.65 -2.20 3.34
C GLY A 93 -4.48 -3.71 3.33
N MET A 94 -5.34 -4.35 2.54
CA MET A 94 -5.22 -5.78 2.25
C MET A 94 -4.25 -5.99 1.10
N PHE A 95 -3.28 -6.87 1.31
CA PHE A 95 -2.38 -7.35 0.27
C PHE A 95 -2.64 -8.82 -0.02
N TRP A 96 -2.72 -9.15 -1.31
CA TRP A 96 -2.94 -10.50 -1.79
C TRP A 96 -1.83 -10.93 -2.76
N GLN A 97 -1.40 -12.17 -2.59
CA GLN A 97 -0.61 -12.93 -3.55
C GLN A 97 -1.06 -14.40 -3.45
N TYR A 98 -0.98 -15.14 -4.55
CA TYR A 98 -1.42 -16.54 -4.57
C TYR A 98 -0.39 -17.45 -3.86
N GLN A 99 0.88 -17.39 -4.26
CA GLN A 99 2.03 -18.05 -3.63
C GLN A 99 3.07 -17.06 -3.07
N ASN A 100 3.99 -17.55 -2.23
CA ASN A 100 5.01 -16.71 -1.58
C ASN A 100 6.05 -16.12 -2.55
N ASN A 101 6.39 -16.88 -3.59
CA ASN A 101 7.25 -16.47 -4.68
C ASN A 101 6.52 -15.63 -5.74
N GLU A 102 5.20 -15.43 -5.61
CA GLU A 102 4.39 -14.65 -6.53
C GLU A 102 4.23 -13.17 -6.13
N ARG A 103 5.22 -12.67 -5.38
CA ARG A 103 5.24 -11.29 -4.89
C ARG A 103 5.67 -10.33 -5.99
N ALA A 104 4.73 -9.96 -6.85
CA ALA A 104 4.95 -9.04 -7.96
C ALA A 104 5.03 -7.57 -7.52
N ILE A 105 4.30 -7.19 -6.47
CA ILE A 105 4.40 -5.87 -5.84
C ILE A 105 5.30 -6.03 -4.62
N HIS A 106 6.45 -5.37 -4.65
CA HIS A 106 7.51 -5.48 -3.63
C HIS A 106 7.16 -4.70 -2.35
N SER A 107 6.85 -3.42 -2.51
CA SER A 107 6.64 -2.49 -1.41
C SER A 107 5.91 -1.22 -1.85
N ILE A 108 5.44 -0.46 -0.87
CA ILE A 108 5.07 0.95 -1.04
C ILE A 108 6.18 1.80 -0.43
N MET A 109 6.68 2.76 -1.18
CA MET A 109 7.70 3.70 -0.75
C MET A 109 7.21 5.14 -0.85
N MET A 110 7.65 5.96 0.10
CA MET A 110 7.35 7.39 0.15
C MET A 110 8.57 8.15 0.63
N SER A 111 8.70 9.40 0.17
CA SER A 111 9.82 10.27 0.53
C SER A 111 9.89 10.54 2.04
N ASN A 112 11.12 10.70 2.55
CA ASN A 112 11.42 11.31 3.86
C ASN A 112 12.00 12.72 3.74
N LYS A 113 11.88 13.35 2.56
CA LYS A 113 12.37 14.68 2.22
C LYS A 113 11.31 15.46 1.41
N GLY A 114 11.73 16.16 0.35
CA GLY A 114 10.91 17.13 -0.36
C GLY A 114 9.79 16.61 -1.26
N ASP A 115 9.49 15.31 -1.33
CA ASP A 115 8.29 14.82 -2.03
C ASP A 115 7.17 14.45 -1.04
N ASP A 116 6.10 15.25 -1.05
CA ASP A 116 4.90 15.07 -0.23
C ASP A 116 3.66 14.66 -1.05
N LEU A 117 3.83 14.37 -2.35
CA LEU A 117 2.74 14.12 -3.29
C LEU A 117 2.69 12.68 -3.80
N ARG A 118 3.81 11.94 -3.76
CA ARG A 118 3.93 10.65 -4.43
C ARG A 118 3.98 9.47 -3.48
N SER A 119 3.09 8.51 -3.72
CA SER A 119 3.17 7.15 -3.19
C SER A 119 3.62 6.22 -4.30
N VAL A 120 4.72 5.50 -4.08
CA VAL A 120 5.38 4.72 -5.13
C VAL A 120 5.30 3.24 -4.82
N PHE A 121 4.61 2.50 -5.67
CA PHE A 121 4.54 1.04 -5.62
C PHE A 121 5.68 0.48 -6.43
N TYR A 122 6.52 -0.36 -5.85
CA TYR A 122 7.56 -1.06 -6.60
C TYR A 122 7.03 -2.37 -7.16
N VAL A 123 7.05 -2.51 -8.48
CA VAL A 123 6.46 -3.63 -9.20
C VAL A 123 7.50 -4.31 -10.08
N ASP A 124 7.53 -5.65 -10.09
CA ASP A 124 8.44 -6.42 -10.94
C ASP A 124 8.16 -6.11 -12.43
N GLY A 125 9.22 -5.97 -13.23
CA GLY A 125 9.10 -5.66 -14.66
C GLY A 125 8.23 -6.65 -15.45
N ALA A 126 8.24 -7.94 -15.07
CA ALA A 126 7.42 -8.97 -15.71
C ALA A 126 5.94 -8.94 -15.28
N ALA A 127 5.60 -8.20 -14.22
CA ALA A 127 4.23 -8.10 -13.73
C ALA A 127 3.37 -7.09 -14.49
N PHE A 128 3.99 -6.21 -15.28
CA PHE A 128 3.27 -5.25 -16.10
C PHE A 128 2.50 -5.93 -17.25
N PRO A 129 1.39 -5.32 -17.74
CA PRO A 129 0.79 -4.10 -17.23
C PRO A 129 0.17 -4.29 -15.85
N VAL A 130 0.13 -3.20 -15.07
CA VAL A 130 -0.68 -3.15 -13.85
C VAL A 130 -1.99 -2.41 -14.12
N PHE A 131 -2.99 -2.72 -13.32
CA PHE A 131 -4.32 -2.15 -13.39
C PHE A 131 -4.65 -1.53 -12.05
N ALA A 132 -5.12 -0.29 -12.05
CA ALA A 132 -5.40 0.42 -10.82
C ALA A 132 -6.77 1.08 -10.83
N PHE A 133 -7.43 1.09 -9.68
CA PHE A 133 -8.49 2.05 -9.36
C PHE A 133 -7.90 3.07 -8.39
N ILE A 134 -7.90 4.34 -8.80
CA ILE A 134 -7.39 5.47 -8.02
C ILE A 134 -8.49 6.50 -7.84
N GLU A 135 -8.52 7.19 -6.70
CA GLU A 135 -9.47 8.29 -6.49
C GLU A 135 -9.32 9.42 -7.52
N ASP A 136 -10.41 10.15 -7.74
CA ASP A 136 -10.38 11.37 -8.54
C ASP A 136 -9.41 12.41 -7.91
N GLY A 137 -8.74 13.19 -8.76
CA GLY A 137 -7.61 14.04 -8.35
C GLY A 137 -6.26 13.32 -8.30
N LEU A 138 -6.22 11.99 -8.39
CA LEU A 138 -4.96 11.24 -8.55
C LEU A 138 -4.57 11.02 -10.01
N SER A 139 -3.26 11.05 -10.23
CA SER A 139 -2.60 10.55 -11.44
C SER A 139 -1.78 9.31 -11.13
N ILE A 140 -1.62 8.42 -12.11
CA ILE A 140 -0.77 7.23 -11.99
C ILE A 140 0.08 7.05 -13.25
N SER A 141 1.36 6.72 -13.08
CA SER A 141 2.29 6.48 -14.19
C SER A 141 3.45 5.57 -13.78
N ALA A 142 4.15 4.99 -14.77
CA ALA A 142 5.43 4.31 -14.57
C ALA A 142 6.51 5.07 -15.36
N PRO A 143 7.46 5.77 -14.71
CA PRO A 143 8.51 6.51 -15.40
C PRO A 143 9.52 5.55 -16.06
N GLY A 144 10.12 5.99 -17.17
CA GLY A 144 11.13 5.24 -17.94
C GLY A 144 12.58 5.42 -17.47
N ALA A 145 12.79 6.09 -16.33
CA ALA A 145 14.08 6.37 -15.72
C ALA A 145 13.89 6.66 -14.23
N ASP A 146 15.00 6.88 -13.50
CA ASP A 146 14.95 7.31 -12.10
C ASP A 146 14.04 8.53 -11.97
N LEU A 147 13.07 8.47 -11.07
CA LEU A 147 12.22 9.62 -10.76
C LEU A 147 12.89 10.41 -9.65
N VAL A 148 13.43 11.58 -10.01
CA VAL A 148 14.03 12.53 -9.09
C VAL A 148 13.04 13.65 -8.81
N VAL A 149 12.70 13.85 -7.54
CA VAL A 149 11.82 14.93 -7.07
C VAL A 149 12.48 15.57 -5.86
N ASN A 150 12.92 16.82 -6.00
CA ASN A 150 13.69 17.51 -4.97
C ASN A 150 14.87 16.62 -4.51
N ASP A 151 14.96 16.28 -3.23
CA ASP A 151 16.03 15.45 -2.67
C ASP A 151 15.76 13.93 -2.77
N THR A 152 14.57 13.52 -3.22
CA THR A 152 14.16 12.12 -3.27
C THR A 152 14.43 11.54 -4.66
N THR A 153 15.02 10.35 -4.70
CA THR A 153 15.18 9.56 -5.93
C THR A 153 14.51 8.20 -5.76
N TYR A 154 13.49 7.95 -6.58
CA TYR A 154 12.90 6.62 -6.74
C TYR A 154 13.61 5.91 -7.90
N LYS A 155 14.34 4.85 -7.57
CA LYS A 155 15.22 4.14 -8.49
C LYS A 155 14.44 3.35 -9.56
N PHE A 156 14.84 3.49 -10.81
CA PHE A 156 14.35 2.69 -11.93
C PHE A 156 15.14 1.39 -12.07
N GLY A 157 14.43 0.28 -12.21
CA GLY A 157 15.07 -1.04 -12.37
C GLY A 157 15.87 -1.47 -11.14
N ALA A 158 15.36 -1.18 -9.94
CA ALA A 158 16.03 -1.50 -8.68
C ALA A 158 16.04 -3.01 -8.43
N THR A 159 17.10 -3.51 -7.80
CA THR A 159 17.15 -4.88 -7.26
C THR A 159 16.49 -4.94 -5.89
N ASN A 160 16.82 -3.97 -5.03
CA ASN A 160 16.23 -3.75 -3.73
C ASN A 160 15.91 -2.25 -3.58
N PRO A 161 14.66 -1.84 -3.84
CA PRO A 161 14.24 -0.45 -3.71
C PRO A 161 14.56 0.15 -2.33
N ALA A 162 14.51 -0.65 -1.27
CA ALA A 162 14.73 -0.18 0.10
C ALA A 162 16.14 0.39 0.35
N THR A 163 17.14 -0.09 -0.40
CA THR A 163 18.54 0.33 -0.24
C THR A 163 19.05 1.19 -1.40
N GLU A 164 18.36 1.15 -2.55
CA GLU A 164 18.77 1.86 -3.76
C GLU A 164 18.04 3.20 -3.97
N CYS A 165 16.88 3.40 -3.34
CA CYS A 165 16.23 4.72 -3.34
C CYS A 165 16.97 5.68 -2.42
N ILE A 166 16.97 6.96 -2.80
CA ILE A 166 17.55 8.04 -2.00
C ILE A 166 16.41 8.80 -1.34
N ALA A 167 16.53 9.03 -0.03
CA ALA A 167 15.58 9.85 0.72
C ALA A 167 14.11 9.38 0.60
N ALA A 168 13.91 8.06 0.58
CA ALA A 168 12.61 7.41 0.59
C ALA A 168 12.66 6.22 1.54
N ASP A 169 11.58 6.03 2.30
CA ASP A 169 11.45 4.89 3.20
C ASP A 169 10.44 3.88 2.68
N VAL A 170 10.63 2.63 3.06
CA VAL A 170 9.65 1.57 2.88
C VAL A 170 8.52 1.80 3.87
N ILE A 171 7.32 2.08 3.37
CA ILE A 171 6.13 2.29 4.18
C ILE A 171 5.42 0.97 4.46
N LEU A 172 5.25 0.14 3.42
CA LEU A 172 4.79 -1.24 3.55
C LEU A 172 5.75 -2.16 2.79
N ASP A 173 6.21 -3.23 3.43
CA ASP A 173 7.04 -4.29 2.84
C ASP A 173 6.23 -5.58 2.74
N PHE A 174 5.93 -6.03 1.53
CA PHE A 174 5.04 -7.19 1.31
C PHE A 174 5.76 -8.54 1.42
N LYS A 175 6.99 -8.59 1.96
CA LYS A 175 7.75 -9.86 2.13
C LYS A 175 7.07 -10.89 3.04
N SER A 176 6.21 -10.45 3.96
CA SER A 176 5.55 -11.33 4.94
C SER A 176 4.35 -12.09 4.37
N GLY A 177 4.09 -11.96 3.07
CA GLY A 177 3.04 -12.66 2.36
C GLY A 177 1.73 -11.89 2.33
N ARG A 178 0.60 -12.59 2.14
CA ARG A 178 -0.73 -11.96 2.08
C ARG A 178 -1.32 -11.67 3.45
N GLY A 179 -2.09 -10.60 3.56
CA GLY A 179 -2.78 -10.21 4.79
C GLY A 179 -3.05 -8.71 4.87
N PHE A 180 -3.47 -8.27 6.05
CA PHE A 180 -3.59 -6.85 6.34
C PHE A 180 -2.23 -6.28 6.71
N TYR A 181 -1.87 -5.16 6.09
CA TYR A 181 -0.64 -4.41 6.32
C TYR A 181 -1.00 -3.00 6.81
N GLU A 182 -0.22 -2.49 7.76
CA GLU A 182 -0.34 -1.16 8.37
C GLU A 182 1.08 -0.66 8.66
N SER A 183 1.37 0.60 8.33
CA SER A 183 2.71 1.17 8.53
C SER A 183 2.94 1.72 9.95
N HIS A 184 1.90 1.72 10.79
CA HIS A 184 1.90 2.21 12.17
C HIS A 184 1.34 1.15 13.13
N SER A 185 1.40 1.46 14.43
CA SER A 185 0.84 0.60 15.47
C SER A 185 -0.66 0.36 15.26
N LEU A 186 -1.05 -0.91 15.27
CA LEU A 186 -2.47 -1.30 15.36
C LEU A 186 -2.93 -1.12 16.81
N ILE A 187 -3.83 -0.16 17.06
CA ILE A 187 -4.43 0.09 18.37
C ILE A 187 -5.86 -0.43 18.35
N VAL A 188 -6.21 -1.29 19.32
CA VAL A 188 -7.53 -1.92 19.43
C VAL A 188 -8.09 -1.66 20.84
N ASN A 189 -9.35 -1.23 20.93
CA ASN A 189 -9.99 -0.87 22.21
C ASN A 189 -10.58 -2.09 22.97
N ASP A 190 -10.74 -3.21 22.28
CA ASP A 190 -11.32 -4.44 22.81
C ASP A 190 -10.56 -5.63 22.19
N ASN A 191 -11.25 -6.64 21.66
CA ASN A 191 -10.64 -7.86 21.15
C ASN A 191 -10.11 -7.74 19.71
N LEU A 192 -8.90 -8.24 19.46
CA LEU A 192 -8.37 -8.49 18.12
C LEU A 192 -8.55 -9.98 17.78
N SER A 193 -9.36 -10.28 16.77
CA SER A 193 -9.48 -11.63 16.21
C SER A 193 -8.80 -11.69 14.84
N CYS A 194 -7.88 -12.62 14.67
CA CYS A 194 -7.19 -12.84 13.41
C CYS A 194 -6.78 -14.32 13.25
N LYS A 195 -6.49 -14.72 12.01
CA LYS A 195 -6.02 -16.10 11.71
C LYS A 195 -4.57 -16.31 12.17
N LYS A 196 -3.73 -15.28 12.02
CA LYS A 196 -2.32 -15.25 12.42
C LYS A 196 -1.94 -13.81 12.76
N LEU A 197 -1.16 -13.62 13.81
CA LEU A 197 -0.51 -12.36 14.17
C LEU A 197 1.00 -12.54 13.98
N PHE A 198 1.62 -11.66 13.20
CA PHE A 198 3.07 -11.63 13.01
C PHE A 198 3.61 -10.36 13.65
N ALA A 199 4.60 -10.49 14.54
CA ALA A 199 5.37 -9.38 15.10
C ALA A 199 6.80 -9.45 14.56
N THR A 200 7.38 -8.32 14.17
CA THR A 200 8.75 -8.25 13.60
C THR A 200 9.85 -8.23 14.66
N ASP A 201 9.48 -8.02 15.92
CA ASP A 201 10.39 -7.94 17.05
C ASP A 201 9.74 -8.62 18.28
N GLU A 202 9.43 -7.88 19.34
CA GLU A 202 8.91 -8.43 20.59
C GLU A 202 7.37 -8.41 20.69
N ILE A 203 6.80 -9.40 21.36
CA ILE A 203 5.43 -9.35 21.90
C ILE A 203 5.51 -9.07 23.40
N VAL A 204 5.16 -7.86 23.80
CA VAL A 204 5.08 -7.47 25.22
C VAL A 204 3.63 -7.47 25.69
N ALA A 205 3.30 -8.35 26.65
CA ALA A 205 1.98 -8.41 27.26
C ALA A 205 2.02 -7.86 28.71
N ARG A 206 1.15 -6.89 29.02
CA ARG A 206 1.07 -6.26 30.36
C ARG A 206 -0.34 -6.44 30.94
N GLY A 207 -0.43 -7.03 32.13
CA GLY A 207 -1.71 -7.36 32.80
C GLY A 207 -1.58 -8.56 33.74
N GLY A 208 -2.69 -9.01 34.33
CA GLY A 208 -2.71 -10.17 35.24
C GLY A 208 -2.48 -11.52 34.53
N ASN A 209 -3.36 -11.87 33.58
CA ASN A 209 -3.22 -13.06 32.73
C ASN A 209 -2.63 -12.63 31.37
N GLN A 210 -1.30 -12.60 31.27
CA GLN A 210 -0.60 -11.90 30.17
C GLN A 210 -0.70 -12.61 28.82
N ILE A 211 -0.46 -13.93 28.78
CA ILE A 211 -0.57 -14.73 27.55
C ILE A 211 -1.23 -16.07 27.90
N ARG A 212 -2.31 -16.41 27.19
CA ARG A 212 -2.98 -17.70 27.29
C ARG A 212 -3.08 -18.35 25.92
N MET A 213 -2.64 -19.60 25.82
CA MET A 213 -2.73 -20.44 24.63
C MET A 213 -3.76 -21.53 24.89
N ILE A 214 -4.85 -21.56 24.12
CA ILE A 214 -5.97 -22.51 24.30
C ILE A 214 -6.05 -23.43 23.08
N GLY A 215 -6.23 -24.73 23.30
CA GLY A 215 -6.49 -25.72 22.26
C GLY A 215 -7.39 -26.84 22.78
N GLY A 216 -8.60 -26.97 22.21
CA GLY A 216 -9.60 -27.92 22.70
C GLY A 216 -10.05 -27.58 24.13
N GLU A 217 -10.06 -28.58 25.01
CA GLU A 217 -10.48 -28.42 26.42
C GLU A 217 -9.37 -27.90 27.35
N TYR A 218 -8.14 -27.79 26.85
CA TYR A 218 -6.97 -27.43 27.66
C TYR A 218 -6.38 -26.08 27.25
N GLY A 219 -5.69 -25.44 28.18
CA GLY A 219 -4.93 -24.22 27.91
C GLY A 219 -3.73 -24.07 28.82
N ALA A 220 -2.69 -23.43 28.30
CA ALA A 220 -1.52 -23.00 29.06
C ALA A 220 -1.57 -21.48 29.28
N CYS A 221 -1.17 -21.02 30.45
CA CYS A 221 -1.14 -19.59 30.79
C CYS A 221 0.23 -19.25 31.37
N LEU A 222 0.85 -18.17 30.88
CA LEU A 222 2.02 -17.59 31.52
C LEU A 222 1.54 -16.67 32.64
N LEU A 223 1.91 -16.98 33.88
CA LEU A 223 1.61 -16.17 35.07
C LEU A 223 2.92 -15.54 35.56
N TYR A 224 2.87 -14.25 35.89
CA TYR A 224 3.96 -13.57 36.58
C TYR A 224 3.70 -13.67 38.08
N THR A 225 4.64 -14.22 38.85
CA THR A 225 4.64 -14.20 40.33
C THR A 225 5.47 -13.05 40.86
#